data_AF-A0A258R9A8-F1
#
_entry.id   AF-A0A258R9A8-F1
#
_cell.length_a   1.000
_cell.length_b   1.000
_cell.length_c   1.000
_cell.angle_alpha   90.00
_cell.angle_beta   90.00
_cell.angle_gamma   90.00
#
_symmetry.space_group_name_H-M   'P 1'
#
loop_
_entity.id
_entity.type
_entity.pdbx_description
1 polymer ?
#
loop_
_entity_poly.entity_id
_entity_poly.type
_entity_poly.pdbx_seq_one_letter_code
_entity_poly.pdbx_strand_id
1 'polypeptide(L)'
;MSAASLRVVPLDDLTLIYHRASGMTHLLAPPAPEILDALAAAPLTSAALLARLADEFDLGDADPAALVARLDELVAAGLVEKR
;
A
#
# COMPACT_ATOMS: atom_id res chain seq x y z
N MET A 1 4.94 10.83 -2.90
CA MET A 1 5.02 11.13 -1.44
C MET A 1 6.39 10.84 -0.85
N SER A 2 6.86 11.68 0.08
CA SER A 2 8.02 11.34 0.93
C SER A 2 7.56 10.45 2.08
N ALA A 3 8.30 9.38 2.41
CA ALA A 3 8.05 8.51 3.56
C ALA A 3 7.88 9.27 4.89
N ALA A 4 8.33 10.52 4.98
CA ALA A 4 8.18 11.39 6.15
C ALA A 4 6.73 11.81 6.48
N SER A 5 5.74 11.55 5.61
CA SER A 5 4.34 11.92 5.84
C SER A 5 3.50 10.86 6.59
N LEU A 6 4.00 9.63 6.76
CA LEU A 6 3.24 8.53 7.37
C LEU A 6 3.81 8.17 8.75
N ARG A 7 2.92 7.95 9.72
CA ARG A 7 3.25 7.24 10.96
C ARG A 7 2.49 5.92 10.97
N VAL A 8 3.24 4.83 11.07
CA VAL A 8 2.73 3.45 11.00
C VAL A 8 2.77 2.83 12.39
N VAL A 9 1.67 2.19 12.80
CA VAL A 9 1.56 1.46 14.08
C VAL A 9 0.90 0.11 13.80
N PRO A 10 1.59 -1.02 14.01
CA PRO A 10 0.99 -2.35 13.92
C PRO A 10 -0.11 -2.55 14.97
N LEU A 11 -1.18 -3.24 14.59
CA LEU A 11 -2.32 -3.57 15.45
C LEU A 11 -2.79 -5.00 15.12
N ASP A 12 -2.07 -6.00 15.63
CA ASP A 12 -2.26 -7.41 15.28
C ASP A 12 -2.25 -7.61 13.75
N ASP A 13 -3.33 -8.13 13.17
CA ASP A 13 -3.48 -8.35 11.72
C ASP A 13 -3.74 -7.06 10.92
N LEU A 14 -3.91 -5.92 11.60
CA LEU A 14 -4.18 -4.63 10.99
C LEU A 14 -3.01 -3.67 11.19
N THR A 15 -3.01 -2.58 10.43
CA THR A 15 -2.04 -1.50 10.57
C THR A 15 -2.75 -0.16 10.61
N LEU A 16 -2.47 0.64 11.65
CA LEU A 16 -2.89 2.03 11.72
C LEU A 16 -1.86 2.93 11.04
N ILE A 17 -2.32 3.77 10.11
CA ILE A 17 -1.50 4.78 9.46
C ILE A 17 -2.08 6.16 9.73
N TYR A 18 -1.34 6.98 10.47
CA TYR A 18 -1.62 8.41 10.53
C TYR A 18 -0.91 9.11 9.36
N HIS A 19 -1.71 9.65 8.44
CA HIS A 19 -1.24 10.38 7.27
C HIS A 19 -1.20 11.88 7.58
N ARG A 20 0.00 12.42 7.81
CA ARG A 20 0.20 13.80 8.28
C ARG A 20 -0.31 14.85 7.29
N ALA A 21 -0.22 14.61 5.99
CA ALA A 21 -0.60 15.62 5.00
C ALA A 21 -2.13 15.81 4.94
N SER A 22 -2.92 14.76 5.19
CA SER A 22 -4.39 14.85 5.27
C SER A 22 -4.92 15.04 6.69
N GLY A 23 -4.13 14.69 7.72
CA GLY A 23 -4.59 14.64 9.11
C GLY A 23 -5.48 13.43 9.43
N MET A 24 -5.62 12.47 8.50
CA MET A 24 -6.48 11.30 8.67
C MET A 24 -5.71 10.12 9.28
N THR A 25 -6.44 9.28 10.03
CA THR A 25 -5.96 7.97 10.46
C THR A 25 -6.68 6.89 9.64
N HIS A 26 -5.90 6.03 9.00
CA HIS A 26 -6.36 4.91 8.18
C HIS A 26 -6.11 3.60 8.93
N LEU A 27 -7.08 2.70 8.91
CA LEU A 27 -6.91 1.33 9.39
C LEU A 27 -6.84 0.42 8.16
N LEU A 28 -5.72 -0.24 7.98
CA LEU A 28 -5.43 -1.05 6.79
C LEU A 28 -5.32 -2.52 7.16
N ALA A 29 -5.88 -3.37 6.31
CA ALA A 29 -5.66 -4.82 6.32
C ALA A 29 -4.69 -5.22 5.18
N PRO A 30 -4.03 -6.37 5.27
CA PRO A 30 -3.24 -6.90 4.18
C PRO A 30 -4.06 -7.02 2.88
N PRO A 31 -3.48 -6.76 1.69
CA PRO A 31 -2.06 -6.45 1.44
C PRO A 31 -1.77 -4.93 1.38
N ALA A 32 -2.61 -4.06 1.95
CA ALA A 32 -2.46 -2.61 1.78
C ALA A 32 -1.18 -2.03 2.43
N PRO A 33 -0.79 -2.41 3.65
CA PRO A 33 0.51 -2.01 4.22
C PRO A 33 1.70 -2.43 3.35
N GLU A 34 1.65 -3.63 2.79
CA GLU A 34 2.69 -4.23 1.96
C GLU A 34 2.84 -3.48 0.63
N ILE A 35 1.73 -3.04 0.04
CA ILE A 35 1.73 -2.17 -1.13
C ILE A 35 2.44 -0.84 -0.81
N LEU A 36 2.16 -0.23 0.34
CA LEU A 36 2.78 1.04 0.72
C LEU A 36 4.28 0.90 0.98
N ASP A 37 4.71 -0.18 1.63
CA ASP A 37 6.12 -0.47 1.85
C ASP A 37 6.87 -0.68 0.52
N ALA A 38 6.26 -1.39 -0.43
CA ALA A 38 6.80 -1.57 -1.78
C ALA A 38 7.02 -0.27 -2.52
N LEU A 39 6.04 0.62 -2.47
CA LEU A 39 6.08 1.90 -3.15
C LEU A 39 6.95 2.93 -2.42
N ALA A 40 7.25 2.73 -1.14
CA ALA A 40 8.16 3.57 -0.37
C ALA A 40 9.62 3.41 -0.82
N ALA A 41 10.01 2.22 -1.29
CA ALA A 41 11.36 1.96 -1.79
C ALA A 41 11.61 2.62 -3.16
N ALA A 42 10.67 2.48 -4.10
CA ALA A 42 10.73 3.09 -5.42
C ALA A 42 9.34 3.15 -6.09
N PRO A 43 9.13 4.06 -7.06
CA PRO A 43 7.97 3.98 -7.95
C PRO A 43 7.99 2.67 -8.74
N LEU A 44 6.85 1.97 -8.79
CA LEU A 44 6.70 0.71 -9.51
C LEU A 44 5.52 0.78 -10.48
N THR A 45 5.62 0.05 -11.58
CA THR A 45 4.45 -0.26 -12.41
C THR A 45 3.56 -1.26 -11.67
N SER A 46 2.28 -1.34 -12.02
CA SER A 46 1.36 -2.33 -11.43
C SER A 46 1.87 -3.76 -11.59
N ALA A 47 2.45 -4.10 -12.75
CA ALA A 47 3.04 -5.41 -13.00
C ALA A 47 4.27 -5.69 -12.13
N ALA A 48 5.17 -4.71 -11.98
CA ALA A 48 6.35 -4.86 -11.13
C ALA A 48 5.99 -4.95 -9.65
N LEU A 49 4.98 -4.19 -9.21
CA LEU A 49 4.44 -4.28 -7.86
C LEU A 49 3.83 -5.64 -7.59
N LEU A 50 2.99 -6.17 -8.51
CA LEU A 50 2.39 -7.49 -8.37
C LEU A 50 3.45 -8.59 -8.24
N ALA A 51 4.48 -8.55 -9.10
CA ALA A 51 5.58 -9.51 -9.05
C ALA A 51 6.35 -9.44 -7.72
N ARG A 52 6.63 -8.23 -7.22
CA ARG A 52 7.32 -8.04 -5.93
C ARG A 52 6.48 -8.58 -4.77
N LEU A 53 5.18 -8.28 -4.76
CA LEU A 53 4.28 -8.73 -3.70
C LEU A 53 4.11 -10.26 -3.71
N ALA A 54 4.05 -10.88 -4.90
CA ALA A 54 3.99 -12.33 -5.02
C ALA A 54 5.27 -13.01 -4.50
N ASP A 55 6.45 -12.43 -4.77
CA ASP A 55 7.74 -12.94 -4.30
C ASP A 55 7.92 -12.77 -2.78
N GLU A 56 7.57 -11.60 -2.23
CA GLU A 56 7.82 -11.27 -0.82
C GLU A 56 6.78 -11.86 0.15
N PHE A 57 5.53 -12.02 -0.27
CA PHE A 57 4.40 -12.35 0.62
C PHE A 57 3.69 -13.66 0.28
N ASP A 58 4.26 -14.47 -0.64
CA ASP A 58 3.68 -15.75 -1.10
C ASP A 58 2.18 -15.63 -1.44
N LEU A 59 1.85 -14.54 -2.16
CA LEU A 59 0.49 -14.30 -2.63
C LEU A 59 0.18 -15.30 -3.75
N GLY A 60 -0.30 -16.50 -3.37
CA GLY A 60 -0.54 -17.61 -4.29
C GLY A 60 -1.20 -17.21 -5.61
N ASP A 61 -2.48 -16.87 -5.59
CA ASP A 61 -3.21 -16.33 -6.75
C ASP A 61 -3.20 -14.79 -6.72
N ALA A 62 -2.04 -14.20 -7.01
CA ALA A 62 -1.90 -12.76 -7.17
C ALA A 62 -2.75 -12.26 -8.36
N ASP A 63 -3.98 -11.80 -8.09
CA ASP A 63 -4.90 -11.27 -9.10
C ASP A 63 -4.57 -9.80 -9.45
N PRO A 64 -4.18 -9.51 -10.72
CA PRO A 64 -3.92 -8.15 -11.16
C PRO A 64 -5.12 -7.22 -10.99
N ALA A 65 -6.35 -7.70 -11.16
CA ALA A 65 -7.55 -6.89 -11.02
C ALA A 65 -7.80 -6.50 -9.56
N ALA A 66 -7.62 -7.45 -8.63
CA ALA A 66 -7.66 -7.17 -7.19
C ALA A 66 -6.61 -6.15 -6.77
N LEU A 67 -5.37 -6.25 -7.29
CA LEU A 67 -4.32 -5.27 -7.03
C LEU A 67 -4.70 -3.88 -7.53
N VAL A 68 -5.21 -3.77 -8.78
CA VAL A 68 -5.66 -2.49 -9.34
C VAL A 68 -6.77 -1.88 -8.48
N ALA A 69 -7.75 -2.67 -8.05
CA ALA A 69 -8.81 -2.20 -7.17
C ALA A 69 -8.27 -1.71 -5.81
N ARG A 70 -7.28 -2.40 -5.22
CA ARG A 70 -6.60 -1.92 -4.01
C ARG A 70 -5.86 -0.60 -4.25
N LEU A 71 -5.16 -0.47 -5.37
CA LEU A 71 -4.45 0.76 -5.72
C LEU A 71 -5.43 1.93 -5.92
N ASP A 72 -6.59 1.70 -6.53
CA ASP A 72 -7.63 2.73 -6.69
C ASP A 72 -8.13 3.26 -5.35
N GLU A 73 -8.35 2.37 -4.37
CA GLU A 73 -8.75 2.78 -3.02
C GLU A 73 -7.64 3.55 -2.29
N LEU A 74 -6.39 3.12 -2.41
CA LEU A 74 -5.26 3.83 -1.81
C LEU A 74 -5.05 5.22 -2.44
N VAL A 75 -5.29 5.35 -3.75
CA VAL A 75 -5.28 6.64 -4.43
C VAL A 75 -6.44 7.52 -3.96
N ALA A 76 -7.65 6.97 -3.84
CA ALA A 76 -8.80 7.70 -3.32
C ALA A 76 -8.60 8.16 -1.86
N ALA A 77 -7.89 7.35 -1.05
CA ALA A 77 -7.48 7.71 0.31
C ALA A 77 -6.32 8.73 0.36
N GLY A 78 -5.71 9.03 -0.79
CA GLY A 78 -4.55 9.90 -0.92
C GLY A 78 -3.26 9.31 -0.36
N LEU A 79 -3.18 7.99 -0.19
CA LEU A 79 -1.98 7.30 0.31
C LEU A 79 -1.01 6.90 -0.82
N VAL A 80 -1.50 6.81 -2.05
CA VAL A 80 -0.73 6.50 -3.26
C VAL A 80 -1.06 7.52 -4.35
N GLU A 81 -0.10 7.79 -5.23
CA GLU A 81 -0.28 8.61 -6.44
C GLU A 81 -0.06 7.75 -7.68
N LYS A 82 -0.88 7.93 -8.73
CA LYS A 82 -0.61 7.40 -10.07
C LYS A 82 0.13 8.46 -10.89
N ARG A 83 1.19 8.06 -11.59
CA ARG A 83 2.00 8.92 -12.46
C ARG A 83 2.21 8.26 -13.82
#